data_AF-A0A927NIF3-F1
#
_entry.id   AF-A0A927NIF3-F1
#
_cell.length_a   1.000
_cell.length_b   1.000
_cell.length_c   1.000
_cell.angle_alpha   90.00
_cell.angle_beta   90.00
_cell.angle_gamma   90.00
#
_symmetry.space_group_name_H-M   'P 1'
#
loop_
_entity.id
_entity.type
_entity.pdbx_description
1 polymer ?
#
loop_
_entity_poly.entity_id
_entity_poly.type
_entity_poly.pdbx_seq_one_letter_code
_entity_poly.pdbx_strand_id
1 'polypeptide(L)'
;MDLKCKKLNCKYNDSCACMSKGIKVARNCECATFEMADKLDDKQHQDISRDMFETAPDIHPFRHNRCMSIECSAECLFNKDGICKSNGISVMNGKNSGVCITNIEP
;
A
#
# COMPACT_ATOMS: atom_id res chain seq x y z
N MET A 1 3.11 -10.45 6.33
CA MET A 1 3.52 -9.32 5.49
C MET A 1 2.60 -8.16 5.78
N ASP A 2 3.20 -7.02 6.07
CA ASP A 2 2.51 -5.79 6.41
C ASP A 2 2.22 -5.02 5.12
N LEU A 3 0.95 -4.74 4.85
CA LEU A 3 0.56 -3.96 3.69
C LEU A 3 0.09 -2.58 4.12
N LYS A 4 0.88 -1.56 3.79
CA LYS A 4 0.56 -0.16 4.09
C LYS A 4 0.24 0.59 2.80
N CYS A 5 -0.80 1.43 2.83
CA CYS A 5 -1.13 2.33 1.73
C CYS A 5 -0.86 3.77 2.17
N LYS A 6 0.22 4.38 1.69
CA LYS A 6 0.53 5.80 1.91
C LYS A 6 0.02 6.69 0.77
N LYS A 7 -0.66 6.09 -0.21
CA LYS A 7 -1.32 6.80 -1.31
C LYS A 7 -2.69 7.25 -0.81
N LEU A 8 -2.74 8.45 -0.23
CA LEU A 8 -3.93 8.99 0.44
C LEU A 8 -5.16 9.05 -0.47
N ASN A 9 -4.97 9.37 -1.75
CA ASN A 9 -6.04 9.40 -2.74
C ASN A 9 -6.42 8.04 -3.36
N CYS A 10 -5.97 6.93 -2.77
CA CYS A 10 -6.35 5.59 -3.23
C CYS A 10 -7.69 5.18 -2.61
N LYS A 11 -8.66 4.76 -3.42
CA LYS A 11 -9.98 4.33 -2.95
C LYS A 11 -9.96 3.14 -1.99
N TYR A 12 -8.88 2.37 -2.00
CA TYR A 12 -8.67 1.22 -1.11
C TYR A 12 -7.90 1.58 0.17
N ASN A 13 -7.53 2.84 0.37
CA ASN A 13 -6.84 3.29 1.56
C ASN A 13 -7.85 3.57 2.68
N ASP A 14 -7.70 2.85 3.79
CA ASP A 14 -8.42 3.09 5.05
C ASP A 14 -7.35 3.24 6.13
N SER A 15 -7.13 4.47 6.60
CA SER A 15 -6.23 4.73 7.73
C SER A 15 -4.83 4.10 7.57
N CYS A 16 -4.23 4.29 6.38
CA CYS A 16 -2.94 3.74 5.97
C CYS A 16 -2.88 2.22 5.75
N ALA A 17 -3.99 1.50 5.82
CA ALA A 17 -4.10 0.11 5.39
C ALA A 17 -4.73 0.01 3.99
N CYS A 18 -4.30 -0.98 3.20
CA CYS A 18 -4.94 -1.28 1.92
C CYS A 18 -6.04 -2.34 2.11
N MET A 19 -7.28 -1.96 1.80
CA MET A 19 -8.48 -2.78 1.94
C MET A 19 -8.82 -3.61 0.69
N SER A 20 -7.97 -3.57 -0.34
CA SER A 20 -8.14 -4.42 -1.51
C SER A 20 -8.08 -5.91 -1.14
N LYS A 21 -8.79 -6.75 -1.89
CA LYS A 21 -8.71 -8.22 -1.77
C LYS A 21 -7.45 -8.81 -2.41
N GLY A 22 -6.80 -8.03 -3.27
CA GLY A 22 -5.51 -8.39 -3.86
C GLY A 22 -4.78 -7.18 -4.41
N ILE A 23 -3.47 -7.28 -4.57
CA ILE A 23 -2.63 -6.24 -5.17
C ILE A 23 -1.93 -6.80 -6.39
N LYS A 24 -1.92 -6.01 -7.46
CA LYS A 24 -1.13 -6.27 -8.64
C LYS A 24 -0.01 -5.24 -8.74
N VAL A 25 1.23 -5.72 -8.68
CA VAL A 25 2.43 -4.91 -8.89
C VAL A 25 2.82 -5.01 -10.36
N ALA A 26 2.81 -3.89 -11.07
CA ALA A 26 3.20 -3.78 -12.46
C ALA A 26 4.71 -3.93 -12.66
N ARG A 27 5.15 -4.07 -13.92
CA ARG A 27 6.58 -4.26 -14.27
C ARG A 27 7.50 -3.17 -13.73
N ASN A 28 7.01 -1.94 -13.67
CA ASN A 28 7.70 -0.75 -13.17
C ASN A 28 7.56 -0.56 -11.63
N CYS A 29 7.19 -1.61 -10.90
CA CYS A 29 6.90 -1.57 -9.46
C CYS A 29 5.72 -0.65 -9.07
N GLU A 30 4.87 -0.24 -10.01
CA GLU A 30 3.65 0.50 -9.67
C GLU A 30 2.54 -0.44 -9.19
N CYS A 31 1.71 0.04 -8.27
CA CYS A 31 0.49 -0.62 -7.87
C CYS A 31 -0.54 -0.47 -8.99
N ALA A 32 -0.71 -1.49 -9.82
CA ALA A 32 -1.75 -1.54 -10.85
C ALA A 32 -3.17 -1.65 -10.26
N THR A 33 -3.29 -1.97 -8.97
CA THR A 33 -4.55 -1.92 -8.22
C THR A 33 -4.87 -0.52 -7.69
N PHE A 34 -3.97 0.46 -7.86
CA PHE A 34 -4.28 1.83 -7.48
C PHE A 34 -5.44 2.35 -8.31
N GLU A 35 -6.45 2.85 -7.63
CA GLU A 35 -7.57 3.57 -8.23
C GLU A 35 -7.82 4.82 -7.40
N MET A 36 -7.94 5.96 -8.08
CA MET A 36 -8.20 7.23 -7.43
C MET A 36 -9.61 7.22 -6.83
N ALA A 37 -9.75 7.72 -5.60
CA ALA A 37 -11.07 7.88 -4.98
C ALA A 37 -11.82 9.07 -5.61
N ASP A 38 -13.10 8.89 -5.93
CA ASP A 38 -13.96 9.97 -6.46
C ASP A 38 -14.20 11.07 -5.41
N LYS A 39 -14.22 10.69 -4.13
CA LYS A 39 -14.27 11.57 -2.97
C LYS A 39 -13.33 11.02 -1.91
N LEU A 40 -12.56 11.90 -1.28
CA LEU A 40 -11.69 11.54 -0.17
C LEU A 40 -12.50 11.51 1.13
N ASP A 41 -12.37 10.44 1.89
CA ASP A 41 -12.90 10.31 3.24
C ASP A 41 -11.96 10.99 4.26
N ASP A 42 -12.44 11.36 5.45
CA ASP A 42 -11.64 11.98 6.51
C ASP A 42 -10.44 11.11 6.90
N LYS A 43 -10.60 9.78 6.84
CA LYS A 43 -9.53 8.80 7.07
C LYS A 43 -8.43 8.82 6.01
N GLN A 44 -8.75 9.27 4.80
CA GLN A 44 -7.81 9.42 3.69
C GLN A 44 -7.08 10.77 3.72
N HIS A 45 -7.51 11.72 4.54
CA HIS A 45 -6.87 13.02 4.71
C HIS A 45 -5.75 13.03 5.76
N GLN A 46 -5.55 11.92 6.48
CA GLN A 46 -4.57 11.84 7.56
C GLN A 46 -3.15 11.80 6.98
N ASP A 47 -2.51 12.96 6.86
CA ASP A 47 -1.06 13.02 6.74
C ASP A 47 -0.43 12.77 8.11
N ILE A 48 -0.38 11.49 8.48
CA ILE A 48 0.22 11.03 9.74
C ILE A 48 1.64 11.59 9.90
N SER A 49 2.37 11.80 8.81
CA SER A 49 3.75 12.30 8.91
C SER A 49 3.84 13.72 9.42
N ARG A 50 2.81 14.53 9.15
CA ARG A 50 2.73 15.93 9.57
C ARG A 50 2.26 16.06 11.01
N ASP A 51 1.24 15.28 11.38
CA ASP A 51 0.47 15.53 12.62
C ASP A 51 0.80 14.53 13.75
N MET A 52 1.74 13.59 13.55
CA MET A 52 2.04 12.50 14.51
C MET A 52 2.44 12.94 15.92
N PHE A 53 3.00 14.14 16.07
CA PHE A 53 3.45 14.66 17.37
C PHE A 53 2.33 15.41 18.12
N GLU A 54 1.24 15.73 17.43
CA GLU A 54 0.13 16.52 17.97
C GLU A 54 -1.12 15.67 18.19
N THR A 55 -1.38 14.72 17.29
CA THR A 55 -2.57 13.86 17.32
C THR A 55 -2.19 12.41 17.10
N ALA A 56 -2.72 11.52 17.95
CA ALA A 56 -2.59 10.08 17.73
C ALA A 56 -3.29 9.69 16.42
N PRO A 57 -2.59 9.08 15.45
CA PRO A 57 -3.19 8.71 14.19
C PRO A 57 -4.20 7.58 14.39
N ASP A 58 -5.31 7.63 13.66
CA ASP A 58 -6.25 6.53 13.57
C ASP A 58 -5.68 5.51 12.56
N ILE A 59 -5.08 4.43 13.07
CA ILE A 59 -4.45 3.39 12.25
C ILE A 59 -5.37 2.17 12.21
N HIS A 60 -5.69 1.72 10.99
CA HIS A 60 -6.52 0.53 10.82
C HIS A 60 -5.83 -0.72 11.43
N PRO A 61 -6.59 -1.64 12.07
CA PRO A 61 -6.04 -2.89 12.59
C PRO A 61 -5.20 -3.67 11.58
N PHE A 62 -4.19 -4.37 12.09
CA PHE A 62 -3.28 -5.17 11.27
C PHE A 62 -4.04 -6.14 10.34
N ARG A 63 -3.68 -6.11 9.05
CA ARG A 63 -4.20 -7.04 8.04
C ARG A 63 -3.13 -8.04 7.65
N HIS A 64 -3.39 -9.32 7.93
CA HIS A 64 -2.47 -10.39 7.58
C HIS A 64 -2.49 -10.65 6.06
N ASN A 65 -1.31 -10.70 5.44
CA ASN A 65 -1.14 -11.05 4.03
C ASN A 65 -1.70 -12.41 3.59
N ARG A 66 -2.06 -13.32 4.51
CA ARG A 66 -2.70 -14.59 4.17
C ARG A 66 -4.12 -14.39 3.67
N CYS A 67 -4.70 -13.22 3.93
CA CYS A 67 -6.06 -12.87 3.53
C CYS A 67 -6.13 -12.16 2.16
N MET A 68 -5.01 -12.08 1.42
CA MET A 68 -4.97 -11.39 0.12
C MET A 68 -3.92 -11.97 -0.83
N SER A 69 -4.20 -11.93 -2.13
CA SER A 69 -3.24 -12.29 -3.18
C SER A 69 -2.41 -11.08 -3.59
N ILE A 70 -1.11 -11.28 -3.81
CA ILE A 70 -0.24 -10.23 -4.34
C ILE A 70 0.48 -10.75 -5.57
N GLU A 71 -0.04 -10.35 -6.72
CA GLU A 71 0.53 -10.63 -8.03
C GLU A 71 1.66 -9.64 -8.31
N CYS A 72 2.79 -10.14 -8.78
CA CYS A 72 3.96 -9.34 -9.10
C CYS A 72 4.40 -9.60 -10.54
N SER A 73 4.35 -8.56 -11.37
CA SER A 73 4.96 -8.57 -12.69
C SER A 73 6.28 -7.79 -12.74
N ALA A 74 6.70 -7.19 -11.62
CA ALA A 74 7.97 -6.49 -11.52
C ALA A 74 9.14 -7.47 -11.60
N GLU A 75 10.22 -7.06 -12.28
CA GLU A 75 11.49 -7.77 -12.23
C GLU A 75 12.22 -7.35 -10.95
N CYS A 76 11.80 -7.91 -9.82
CA CYS A 76 12.35 -7.61 -8.50
C CYS A 76 12.67 -8.88 -7.71
N LEU A 77 13.55 -8.75 -6.72
CA LEU A 77 14.03 -9.86 -5.87
C LEU A 77 12.87 -10.64 -5.19
N PHE A 78 11.76 -9.94 -4.94
CA PHE A 78 10.60 -10.46 -4.23
C PHE A 78 9.58 -11.10 -5.18
N ASN A 79 9.76 -11.00 -6.49
CA ASN A 79 8.94 -11.73 -7.45
C ASN A 79 9.41 -13.19 -7.52
N LYS A 80 8.54 -14.11 -7.11
CA LYS A 80 8.74 -15.56 -7.26
C LYS A 80 7.56 -16.11 -8.05
N ASP A 81 7.82 -16.46 -9.31
CA ASP A 81 6.85 -17.06 -10.23
C ASP A 81 5.56 -16.23 -10.40
N GLY A 82 5.69 -14.89 -10.45
CA GLY A 82 4.55 -13.98 -10.60
C GLY A 82 3.87 -13.61 -9.29
N ILE A 83 4.39 -14.05 -8.14
CA ILE A 83 3.83 -13.79 -6.80
C ILE A 83 4.83 -12.98 -5.99
N CYS A 84 4.38 -11.91 -5.33
CA CYS A 84 5.22 -11.13 -4.44
C CYS A 84 5.42 -11.84 -3.09
N LYS A 85 6.66 -12.24 -2.78
CA LYS A 85 7.07 -12.80 -1.49
C LYS A 85 7.96 -11.81 -0.74
N SER A 86 7.36 -10.74 -0.23
CA SER A 86 8.04 -9.78 0.66
C SER A 86 7.53 -9.85 2.10
N ASN A 87 8.30 -9.30 3.05
CA ASN A 87 7.87 -9.17 4.44
C ASN A 87 6.93 -7.98 4.67
N GLY A 88 6.93 -7.00 3.77
CA GLY A 88 6.00 -5.88 3.78
C GLY A 88 5.91 -5.23 2.41
N ILE A 89 4.78 -4.60 2.10
CA ILE A 89 4.64 -3.74 0.93
C ILE A 89 4.05 -2.41 1.40
N SER A 90 4.68 -1.31 1.01
CA SER A 90 4.11 0.03 1.17
C SER A 90 3.82 0.61 -0.22
N VAL A 91 2.59 1.07 -0.44
CA VAL A 91 2.22 1.82 -1.64
C VAL A 91 2.46 3.30 -1.36
N MET A 92 3.51 3.88 -1.93
CA MET A 92 3.89 5.29 -1.75
C MET A 92 3.26 6.21 -2.80
N ASN A 93 3.32 7.51 -2.50
CA ASN A 93 2.86 8.58 -3.37
C ASN A 93 3.80 8.72 -4.59
N GLY A 94 3.39 8.20 -5.75
CA GLY A 94 3.90 8.64 -7.06
C GLY A 94 3.06 9.80 -7.60
N LYS A 95 3.54 10.54 -8.61
CA LYS A 95 2.82 11.71 -9.16
C LYS A 95 1.37 11.38 -9.53
N ASN A 96 1.16 10.38 -10.39
CA ASN A 96 -0.16 9.93 -10.83
C ASN A 96 -0.41 8.42 -10.57
N SER A 97 0.51 7.74 -9.90
CA SER A 97 0.47 6.31 -9.62
C SER A 97 0.83 6.04 -8.16
N GLY A 98 0.52 4.84 -7.66
CA GLY A 98 1.07 4.34 -6.39
C GLY A 98 2.31 3.50 -6.67
N VAL A 99 3.42 3.72 -5.98
CA VAL A 99 4.65 2.92 -6.15
C VAL A 99 4.75 1.90 -5.03
N CYS A 100 4.89 0.61 -5.36
CA CYS A 100 5.12 -0.45 -4.39
C CYS A 100 6.60 -0.50 -4.00
N ILE A 101 6.87 -0.31 -2.71
CA ILE A 101 8.17 -0.51 -2.10
C ILE A 101 8.08 -1.62 -1.05
N THR A 102 9.18 -2.31 -0.80
CA THR A 102 9.33 -3.22 0.32
C THR A 102 10.59 -2.83 1.08
N ASN A 103 10.54 -2.97 2.39
CA ASN A 103 11.71 -2.79 3.24
C ASN A 103 12.40 -4.15 3.42
N ILE A 104 13.73 -4.13 3.46
CA ILE A 104 14.53 -5.24 3.95
C ILE A 104 14.83 -4.88 5.40
N GLU A 105 14.32 -5.65 6.35
CA GLU A 105 14.79 -5.54 7.73
C GLU A 105 16.22 -6.10 7.76
N PRO A 106 17.22 -5.33 8.23
CA PRO A 106 18.59 -5.81 8.37
C PRO A 106 18.75 -6.90 9.44
#